data_AF-A0A539E6N5-F1
#
_entry.id   AF-A0A539E6N5-F1
#
_cell.length_a   1.000
_cell.length_b   1.000
_cell.length_c   1.000
_cell.angle_alpha   90.00
_cell.angle_beta   90.00
_cell.angle_gamma   90.00
#
_symmetry.space_group_name_H-M   'P 1'
#
loop_
_entity.id
_entity.type
_entity.pdbx_description
1 polymer ?
#
loop_
_entity_poly.entity_id
_entity_poly.type
_entity_poly.pdbx_seq_one_letter_code
_entity_poly.pdbx_strand_id
1 'polypeptide(L)'
;MKRMLPVAELARDERFVRVSVEETLFDPRNLSPSAQTNGLAPGVRNASDNARGLMHGIFVGEIQALEGAGRTCFDFDLGDGRDQAPFGLKLDMARQCWDEARHVEISCKLGDHMGGEIGEFAEQTLLYEAACNADPVLRLTGVNRALEGLAIDVFKTMRDFGTALDDPVLFFCEDWMLADEVTHVKMGSDWLRRLTANDPQRQKDALDFQKAVDKLFSFGGFRGETDESPVHLARHFRSLAGFSDEEIEELVDIAAEAYAEAVVQQEARALAVNDG
;
A
#
# COMPACT_ATOMS: atom_id res chain seq x y z
N MET A 1 -18.66 -21.12 -3.72
CA MET A 1 -17.33 -20.51 -3.98
C MET A 1 -16.70 -20.19 -2.63
N LYS A 2 -15.40 -20.44 -2.43
CA LYS A 2 -14.74 -20.15 -1.13
C LYS A 2 -14.70 -18.62 -0.93
N ARG A 3 -15.24 -18.12 0.20
CA ARG A 3 -15.22 -16.67 0.54
C ARG A 3 -13.84 -16.20 1.01
N MET A 4 -13.01 -17.10 1.54
CA MET A 4 -11.63 -16.82 1.90
C MET A 4 -10.71 -17.77 1.14
N LEU A 5 -9.76 -17.22 0.38
CA LEU A 5 -8.69 -17.98 -0.25
C LEU A 5 -7.39 -17.65 0.50
N PRO A 6 -6.73 -18.64 1.13
CA PRO A 6 -5.43 -18.43 1.74
C PRO A 6 -4.42 -17.89 0.72
N VAL A 7 -3.45 -17.10 1.17
CA VAL A 7 -2.38 -16.57 0.29
C VAL A 7 -1.68 -17.70 -0.49
N ALA A 8 -1.49 -18.88 0.13
CA ALA A 8 -0.88 -20.05 -0.50
C ALA A 8 -1.68 -20.64 -1.67
N GLU A 9 -2.96 -20.29 -1.80
CA GLU A 9 -3.82 -20.70 -2.92
C GLU A 9 -3.95 -19.62 -4.01
N LEU A 10 -3.23 -18.48 -3.90
CA LEU A 10 -3.22 -17.47 -4.96
C LEU A 10 -2.65 -18.07 -6.25
N ALA A 11 -3.29 -17.75 -7.38
CA ALA A 11 -2.87 -18.19 -8.71
C ALA A 11 -1.62 -17.41 -9.17
N ARG A 12 -0.48 -17.75 -8.58
CA ARG A 12 0.85 -17.28 -8.96
C ARG A 12 1.56 -18.38 -9.74
N ASP A 13 2.20 -18.03 -10.84
CA ASP A 13 3.11 -18.95 -11.52
C ASP A 13 4.50 -18.93 -10.86
N GLU A 14 5.41 -19.77 -11.37
CA GLU A 14 6.73 -20.00 -10.80
C GLU A 14 7.65 -18.78 -10.74
N ARG A 15 7.29 -17.67 -11.41
CA ARG A 15 8.07 -16.43 -11.38
C ARG A 15 7.94 -15.68 -10.05
N PHE A 16 6.84 -15.86 -9.33
CA PHE A 16 6.58 -15.10 -8.10
C PHE A 16 7.16 -15.81 -6.88
N VAL A 17 8.06 -15.11 -6.18
CA VAL A 17 8.59 -15.55 -4.90
C VAL A 17 7.95 -14.71 -3.80
N ARG A 18 7.23 -15.36 -2.88
CA ARG A 18 6.60 -14.67 -1.77
C ARG A 18 7.53 -14.59 -0.56
N VAL A 19 7.56 -13.42 0.06
CA VAL A 19 8.15 -13.20 1.38
C VAL A 19 7.08 -12.69 2.33
N SER A 20 7.14 -13.09 3.60
CA SER A 20 6.23 -12.54 4.60
C SER A 20 6.62 -11.09 4.95
N VAL A 21 5.62 -10.33 5.39
CA VAL A 21 5.84 -8.96 5.90
C VAL A 21 6.78 -9.01 7.11
N GLU A 22 6.63 -10.02 7.97
CA GLU A 22 7.50 -10.22 9.14
C GLU A 22 8.96 -10.42 8.74
N GLU A 23 9.25 -11.29 7.78
CA GLU A 23 10.60 -11.52 7.26
C GLU A 23 11.19 -10.24 6.66
N THR A 24 10.37 -9.42 6.00
CA THR A 24 10.82 -8.17 5.39
C THR A 24 11.09 -7.10 6.45
N LEU A 25 10.15 -6.88 7.38
CA LEU A 25 10.28 -5.88 8.45
C LEU A 25 11.48 -6.14 9.35
N PHE A 26 11.72 -7.42 9.67
CA PHE A 26 12.79 -7.80 10.59
C PHE A 26 14.06 -8.28 9.89
N ASP A 27 14.17 -8.07 8.58
CA ASP A 27 15.41 -8.32 7.87
C ASP A 27 16.49 -7.33 8.37
N PRO A 28 17.60 -7.81 8.97
CA PRO A 28 18.63 -6.92 9.48
C PRO A 28 19.29 -6.05 8.40
N ARG A 29 19.15 -6.43 7.11
CA ARG A 29 19.62 -5.63 5.98
C ARG A 29 18.81 -4.35 5.80
N ASN A 30 17.50 -4.38 6.07
CA ASN A 30 16.58 -3.26 5.84
C ASN A 30 16.73 -2.12 6.86
N LEU A 31 17.37 -2.40 7.99
CA LEU A 31 17.67 -1.41 9.03
C LEU A 31 19.18 -1.06 9.10
N SER A 32 19.98 -1.54 8.14
CA SER A 32 21.39 -1.17 8.05
C SER A 32 21.55 0.32 7.72
N PRO A 33 22.66 0.98 8.12
CA PRO A 33 22.89 2.38 7.75
C PRO A 33 22.83 2.65 6.24
N SER A 34 23.17 1.66 5.41
CA SER A 34 23.02 1.74 3.96
C SER A 34 21.57 1.63 3.47
N ALA A 35 20.72 0.90 4.17
CA ALA A 35 19.29 0.79 3.87
C ALA A 35 18.49 1.99 4.40
N GLN A 36 19.01 2.69 5.42
CA GLN A 36 18.50 3.97 5.91
C GLN A 36 18.96 5.18 5.09
N THR A 37 19.29 4.96 3.82
CA THR A 37 19.54 6.05 2.86
C THR A 37 18.43 6.02 1.82
N ASN A 38 18.10 7.18 1.26
CA ASN A 38 17.15 7.26 0.17
C ASN A 38 17.71 6.50 -1.06
N GLY A 39 17.30 5.25 -1.20
CA GLY A 39 17.79 4.33 -2.21
C GLY A 39 17.43 4.72 -3.65
N LEU A 40 16.53 5.69 -3.82
CA LEU A 40 16.11 6.22 -5.12
C LEU A 40 16.88 7.52 -5.49
N ALA A 41 17.69 8.05 -4.58
CA ALA A 41 18.39 9.31 -4.80
C ALA A 41 19.39 9.22 -5.98
N PRO A 42 19.51 10.27 -6.81
CA PRO A 42 20.48 10.32 -7.90
C PRO A 42 21.91 10.08 -7.40
N GLY A 43 22.63 9.15 -8.03
CA GLY A 43 24.02 8.82 -7.67
C GLY A 43 24.18 7.67 -6.68
N VAL A 44 23.09 7.13 -6.11
CA VAL A 44 23.12 5.86 -5.38
C VAL A 44 23.40 4.73 -6.38
N ARG A 45 24.43 3.91 -6.11
CA ARG A 45 24.90 2.86 -7.03
C ARG A 45 23.80 1.91 -7.50
N ASN A 46 22.87 1.58 -6.62
CA ASN A 46 21.79 0.62 -6.88
C ASN A 46 20.43 1.29 -7.13
N ALA A 47 20.41 2.61 -7.42
CA ALA A 47 19.15 3.35 -7.60
C ALA A 47 18.25 2.75 -8.68
N SER A 48 18.84 2.23 -9.77
CA SER A 48 18.08 1.57 -10.83
C SER A 48 17.37 0.31 -10.36
N ASP A 49 18.08 -0.58 -9.64
CA ASP A 49 17.50 -1.83 -9.12
C ASP A 49 16.44 -1.53 -8.05
N ASN A 50 16.69 -0.52 -7.19
CA ASN A 50 15.72 -0.08 -6.18
C ASN A 50 14.44 0.47 -6.82
N ALA A 51 14.57 1.27 -7.89
CA ALA A 51 13.42 1.81 -8.62
C ALA A 51 12.62 0.70 -9.32
N ARG A 52 13.30 -0.28 -9.95
CA ARG A 52 12.62 -1.45 -10.54
C ARG A 52 11.94 -2.31 -9.47
N GLY A 53 12.57 -2.47 -8.30
CA GLY A 53 11.98 -3.16 -7.16
C GLY A 53 10.72 -2.47 -6.64
N LEU A 54 10.73 -1.14 -6.51
CA LEU A 54 9.55 -0.37 -6.13
C LEU A 54 8.44 -0.47 -7.19
N MET A 55 8.80 -0.36 -8.48
CA MET A 55 7.85 -0.52 -9.59
C MET A 55 7.22 -1.91 -9.63
N HIS A 56 8.00 -2.96 -9.36
CA HIS A 56 7.47 -4.32 -9.22
C HIS A 56 6.53 -4.44 -8.01
N GLY A 57 6.88 -3.81 -6.88
CA GLY A 57 6.01 -3.73 -5.71
C GLY A 57 4.67 -3.07 -6.01
N ILE A 58 4.67 -1.96 -6.75
CA ILE A 58 3.47 -1.29 -7.26
C ILE A 58 2.65 -2.25 -8.13
N PHE A 59 3.24 -2.87 -9.15
CA PHE A 59 2.59 -3.86 -10.01
C PHE A 59 1.87 -4.96 -9.22
N VAL A 60 2.54 -5.52 -8.20
CA VAL A 60 1.95 -6.56 -7.36
C VAL A 60 0.87 -5.99 -6.43
N GLY A 61 1.01 -4.74 -6.00
CA GLY A 61 -0.05 -3.95 -5.35
C GLY A 61 -1.32 -3.91 -6.20
N GLU A 62 -1.22 -3.53 -7.47
CA GLU A 62 -2.38 -3.41 -8.37
C GLU A 62 -3.11 -4.74 -8.56
N ILE A 63 -2.37 -5.85 -8.69
CA ILE A 63 -3.00 -7.18 -8.78
C ILE A 63 -3.82 -7.49 -7.54
N GLN A 64 -3.34 -7.09 -6.36
CA GLN A 64 -4.02 -7.33 -5.10
C GLN A 64 -5.18 -6.36 -4.89
N ALA A 65 -5.04 -5.09 -5.25
CA ALA A 65 -6.10 -4.09 -5.20
C ALA A 65 -7.25 -4.48 -6.15
N LEU A 66 -6.93 -4.91 -7.37
CA LEU A 66 -7.87 -5.47 -8.34
C LEU A 66 -8.71 -6.60 -7.74
N GLU A 67 -8.03 -7.61 -7.18
CA GLU A 67 -8.69 -8.75 -6.53
C GLU A 67 -9.51 -8.28 -5.31
N GLY A 68 -8.99 -7.35 -4.50
CA GLY A 68 -9.67 -6.82 -3.33
C GLY A 68 -10.96 -6.05 -3.67
N ALA A 69 -10.94 -5.27 -4.74
CA ALA A 69 -12.09 -4.55 -5.25
C ALA A 69 -13.14 -5.53 -5.81
N GLY A 70 -12.71 -6.48 -6.65
CA GLY A 70 -13.57 -7.55 -7.16
C GLY A 70 -14.20 -8.40 -6.05
N ARG A 71 -13.43 -8.73 -5.01
CA ARG A 71 -13.91 -9.46 -3.84
C ARG A 71 -14.90 -8.68 -3.02
N THR A 72 -14.72 -7.37 -2.83
CA THR A 72 -15.69 -6.54 -2.11
C THR A 72 -17.04 -6.50 -2.87
N CYS A 73 -17.00 -6.53 -4.20
CA CYS A 73 -18.19 -6.71 -5.03
C CYS A 73 -18.85 -8.08 -4.85
N PHE A 74 -18.09 -9.14 -4.58
CA PHE A 74 -18.57 -10.53 -4.56
C PHE A 74 -18.90 -11.08 -3.17
N ASP A 75 -18.06 -10.85 -2.17
CA ASP A 75 -18.07 -11.54 -0.87
C ASP A 75 -19.25 -11.14 0.03
N PHE A 76 -19.74 -9.91 -0.11
CA PHE A 76 -20.81 -9.35 0.71
C PHE A 76 -22.15 -9.39 -0.02
N ASP A 77 -23.23 -9.74 0.68
CA ASP A 77 -24.57 -9.65 0.10
C ASP A 77 -24.96 -8.17 -0.13
N LEU A 78 -25.81 -7.93 -1.13
CA LEU A 78 -26.35 -6.59 -1.40
C LEU A 78 -27.34 -6.17 -0.31
N GLY A 79 -27.11 -5.02 0.33
CA GLY A 79 -28.03 -4.43 1.29
C GLY A 79 -27.34 -3.39 2.19
N ASP A 80 -28.12 -2.82 3.12
CA ASP A 80 -27.67 -1.77 4.05
C ASP A 80 -27.42 -2.31 5.47
N GLY A 81 -27.42 -3.63 5.65
CA GLY A 81 -27.10 -4.29 6.91
C GLY A 81 -25.63 -4.19 7.30
N ARG A 82 -25.32 -4.49 8.56
CA ARG A 82 -23.95 -4.39 9.12
C ARG A 82 -22.90 -5.14 8.29
N ASP A 83 -23.23 -6.36 7.87
CA ASP A 83 -22.33 -7.27 7.17
C ASP A 83 -22.63 -7.32 5.65
N GLN A 84 -23.35 -6.33 5.15
CA GLN A 84 -23.75 -6.20 3.74
C GLN A 84 -23.05 -5.00 3.11
N ALA A 85 -23.00 -4.98 1.77
CA ALA A 85 -22.47 -3.86 1.01
C ALA A 85 -23.61 -3.21 0.20
N PRO A 86 -23.88 -1.89 0.37
CA PRO A 86 -24.87 -1.17 -0.41
C PRO A 86 -24.55 -1.19 -1.91
N PHE A 87 -25.57 -1.01 -2.76
CA PHE A 87 -25.38 -1.02 -4.21
C PHE A 87 -24.36 0.03 -4.67
N GLY A 88 -24.43 1.23 -4.11
CA GLY A 88 -23.49 2.31 -4.44
C GLY A 88 -22.05 1.89 -4.17
N LEU A 89 -21.78 1.27 -3.02
CA LEU A 89 -20.44 0.81 -2.67
C LEU A 89 -19.97 -0.25 -3.65
N LYS A 90 -20.81 -1.26 -3.95
CA LYS A 90 -20.46 -2.28 -4.93
C LYS A 90 -20.19 -1.69 -6.32
N LEU A 91 -20.96 -0.69 -6.74
CA LEU A 91 -20.76 -0.03 -8.03
C LEU A 91 -19.45 0.75 -8.06
N ASP A 92 -19.09 1.44 -6.97
CA ASP A 92 -17.83 2.16 -6.89
C ASP A 92 -16.62 1.19 -6.82
N MET A 93 -16.72 0.09 -6.06
CA MET A 93 -15.70 -0.97 -6.06
C MET A 93 -15.56 -1.65 -7.43
N ALA A 94 -16.64 -1.77 -8.20
CA ALA A 94 -16.57 -2.31 -9.56
C ALA A 94 -15.86 -1.35 -10.53
N ARG A 95 -15.97 -0.03 -10.31
CA ARG A 95 -15.19 0.97 -11.07
C ARG A 95 -13.73 0.90 -10.69
N GLN A 96 -13.42 0.88 -9.39
CA GLN A 96 -12.05 0.70 -8.94
C GLN A 96 -11.46 -0.58 -9.55
N CYS A 97 -12.16 -1.71 -9.51
CA CYS A 97 -11.71 -2.96 -10.15
C CYS A 97 -11.35 -2.79 -11.65
N TRP A 98 -12.05 -1.93 -12.38
CA TRP A 98 -11.68 -1.61 -13.76
C TRP A 98 -10.42 -0.73 -13.83
N ASP A 99 -10.29 0.25 -12.93
CA ASP A 99 -9.13 1.13 -12.85
C ASP A 99 -7.87 0.35 -12.46
N GLU A 100 -7.94 -0.53 -11.46
CA GLU A 100 -6.84 -1.42 -11.07
C GLU A 100 -6.42 -2.37 -12.20
N ALA A 101 -7.37 -2.89 -12.98
CA ALA A 101 -7.04 -3.75 -14.13
C ALA A 101 -6.21 -2.99 -15.17
N ARG A 102 -6.52 -1.71 -15.38
CA ARG A 102 -5.76 -0.82 -16.25
C ARG A 102 -4.41 -0.46 -15.62
N HIS A 103 -4.34 -0.26 -14.31
CA HIS A 103 -3.08 0.00 -13.61
C HIS A 103 -2.14 -1.21 -13.68
N VAL A 104 -2.65 -2.44 -13.56
CA VAL A 104 -1.87 -3.68 -13.81
C VAL A 104 -1.25 -3.65 -15.21
N GLU A 105 -2.01 -3.29 -16.25
CA GLU A 105 -1.50 -3.21 -17.62
C GLU A 105 -0.44 -2.11 -17.80
N ILE A 106 -0.65 -0.95 -17.16
CA ILE A 106 0.31 0.17 -17.18
C ILE A 106 1.59 -0.25 -16.48
N SER A 107 1.50 -0.83 -15.28
CA SER A 107 2.63 -1.28 -14.48
C SER A 107 3.44 -2.38 -15.17
N CYS A 108 2.81 -3.31 -15.90
CA CYS A 108 3.53 -4.26 -16.76
C CYS A 108 4.41 -3.53 -17.79
N LYS A 109 3.84 -2.54 -18.48
CA LYS A 109 4.54 -1.79 -19.53
C LYS A 109 5.62 -0.88 -18.97
N LEU A 110 5.39 -0.29 -17.79
CA LEU A 110 6.41 0.49 -17.09
C LEU A 110 7.57 -0.39 -16.62
N GLY A 111 7.28 -1.59 -16.10
CA GLY A 111 8.28 -2.60 -15.78
C GLY A 111 9.19 -2.90 -16.97
N ASP A 112 8.59 -3.19 -18.13
CA ASP A 112 9.32 -3.43 -19.39
C ASP A 112 10.14 -2.19 -19.81
N HIS A 113 9.55 -0.99 -19.74
CA HIS A 113 10.21 0.28 -20.10
C HIS A 113 11.42 0.58 -19.21
N MET A 114 11.34 0.23 -17.93
CA MET A 114 12.43 0.34 -16.96
C MET A 114 13.46 -0.80 -17.07
N GLY A 115 13.23 -1.78 -17.97
CA GLY A 115 14.10 -2.93 -18.19
C GLY A 115 14.01 -4.02 -17.14
N GLY A 116 12.88 -4.10 -16.42
CA GLY A 116 12.60 -5.16 -15.45
C GLY A 116 11.78 -6.31 -16.01
N GLU A 117 11.61 -7.36 -15.21
CA GLU A 117 10.81 -8.53 -15.57
C GLU A 117 9.73 -8.85 -14.51
N ILE A 118 8.58 -9.39 -14.95
CA ILE A 118 7.54 -9.88 -14.04
C ILE A 118 8.11 -11.01 -13.18
N GLY A 119 8.08 -10.81 -11.86
CA GLY A 119 8.64 -11.76 -10.88
C GLY A 119 10.14 -11.57 -10.60
N GLU A 120 10.78 -10.53 -11.15
CA GLU A 120 12.19 -10.20 -10.86
C GLU A 120 12.44 -9.97 -9.36
N PHE A 121 11.46 -9.41 -8.65
CA PHE A 121 11.53 -9.13 -7.22
C PHE A 121 10.51 -9.97 -6.44
N ALA A 122 10.80 -10.15 -5.14
CA ALA A 122 9.90 -10.87 -4.25
C ALA A 122 8.61 -10.06 -3.98
N GLU A 123 7.48 -10.75 -3.82
CA GLU A 123 6.20 -10.14 -3.49
C GLU A 123 5.83 -10.28 -2.01
N GLN A 124 5.05 -9.32 -1.52
CA GLN A 124 4.32 -9.39 -0.25
C GLN A 124 2.81 -9.41 -0.53
N THR A 125 2.03 -10.03 0.36
CA THR A 125 0.58 -10.24 0.17
C THR A 125 -0.31 -9.48 1.16
N LEU A 126 0.22 -8.47 1.84
CA LEU A 126 -0.48 -7.80 2.94
C LEU A 126 -1.75 -7.08 2.48
N LEU A 127 -1.75 -6.51 1.27
CA LEU A 127 -2.94 -5.87 0.69
C LEU A 127 -4.05 -6.89 0.48
N TYR A 128 -3.72 -8.03 -0.13
CA TYR A 128 -4.66 -9.11 -0.30
C TYR A 128 -5.21 -9.65 1.04
N GLU A 129 -4.37 -9.75 2.07
CA GLU A 129 -4.79 -10.17 3.41
C GLU A 129 -5.76 -9.17 4.04
N ALA A 130 -5.48 -7.86 3.94
CA ALA A 130 -6.41 -6.81 4.35
C ALA A 130 -7.73 -6.88 3.56
N ALA A 131 -7.64 -7.15 2.26
CA ALA A 131 -8.78 -7.35 1.37
C ALA A 131 -9.58 -8.63 1.66
N CYS A 132 -9.09 -9.53 2.53
CA CYS A 132 -9.81 -10.70 2.99
C CYS A 132 -10.57 -10.48 4.31
N ASN A 133 -10.51 -9.28 4.92
CA ASN A 133 -11.22 -9.01 6.18
C ASN A 133 -12.73 -9.27 6.03
N ALA A 134 -13.32 -10.02 6.97
CA ALA A 134 -14.72 -10.43 6.89
C ALA A 134 -15.72 -9.29 7.20
N ASP A 135 -15.27 -8.19 7.79
CA ASP A 135 -16.08 -6.99 7.99
C ASP A 135 -15.90 -6.02 6.81
N PRO A 136 -16.97 -5.60 6.11
CA PRO A 136 -16.86 -4.73 4.93
C PRO A 136 -16.29 -3.35 5.25
N VAL A 137 -16.53 -2.81 6.45
CA VAL A 137 -16.02 -1.49 6.87
C VAL A 137 -14.55 -1.57 7.27
N LEU A 138 -14.14 -2.64 7.96
CA LEU A 138 -12.71 -2.86 8.26
C LEU A 138 -11.92 -3.13 6.98
N ARG A 139 -12.47 -3.92 6.04
CA ARG A 139 -11.86 -4.15 4.73
C ARG A 139 -11.69 -2.86 3.96
N LEU A 140 -12.77 -2.08 3.82
CA LEU A 140 -12.77 -0.79 3.14
C LEU A 140 -11.75 0.17 3.74
N THR A 141 -11.72 0.28 5.07
CA THR A 141 -10.79 1.21 5.75
C THR A 141 -9.35 0.73 5.65
N GLY A 142 -9.12 -0.57 5.82
CA GLY A 142 -7.79 -1.18 5.66
C GLY A 142 -7.25 -0.96 4.26
N VAL A 143 -7.99 -1.37 3.23
CA VAL A 143 -7.55 -1.27 1.83
C VAL A 143 -7.63 0.17 1.35
N ASN A 144 -8.83 0.72 1.18
CA ASN A 144 -9.03 1.99 0.49
C ASN A 144 -8.49 3.22 1.22
N ARG A 145 -8.36 3.21 2.55
CA ARG A 145 -7.79 4.37 3.26
C ARG A 145 -6.33 4.19 3.63
N ALA A 146 -5.95 3.03 4.17
CA ALA A 146 -4.56 2.82 4.56
C ALA A 146 -3.69 2.47 3.34
N LEU A 147 -4.04 1.42 2.59
CA LEU A 147 -3.17 0.86 1.54
C LEU A 147 -3.18 1.67 0.25
N GLU A 148 -4.34 2.05 -0.24
CA GLU A 148 -4.40 2.99 -1.38
C GLU A 148 -3.84 4.36 -0.97
N GLY A 149 -3.97 4.73 0.32
CA GLY A 149 -3.31 5.93 0.85
C GLY A 149 -1.79 5.86 0.71
N LEU A 150 -1.19 4.69 0.99
CA LEU A 150 0.22 4.45 0.71
C LEU A 150 0.51 4.46 -0.80
N ALA A 151 -0.39 3.90 -1.61
CA ALA A 151 -0.26 3.89 -3.07
C ALA A 151 -0.07 5.32 -3.60
N ILE A 152 -0.84 6.29 -3.12
CA ILE A 152 -0.64 7.72 -3.41
C ILE A 152 0.81 8.18 -3.14
N ASP A 153 1.41 7.78 -2.01
CA ASP A 153 2.77 8.18 -1.64
C ASP A 153 3.81 7.59 -2.61
N VAL A 154 3.67 6.31 -2.98
CA VAL A 154 4.60 5.63 -3.90
C VAL A 154 4.45 6.10 -5.34
N PHE A 155 3.22 6.30 -5.84
CA PHE A 155 3.00 6.85 -7.19
C PHE A 155 3.55 8.27 -7.32
N LYS A 156 3.34 9.12 -6.32
CA LYS A 156 3.95 10.45 -6.27
C LYS A 156 5.48 10.36 -6.31
N THR A 157 6.05 9.39 -5.58
CA THR A 157 7.51 9.18 -5.54
C THR A 157 8.05 8.78 -6.92
N MET A 158 7.40 7.82 -7.59
CA MET A 158 7.82 7.35 -8.91
C MET A 158 7.59 8.39 -10.02
N ARG A 159 6.51 9.18 -9.93
CA ARG A 159 6.29 10.34 -10.82
C ARG A 159 7.43 11.36 -10.70
N ASP A 160 7.79 11.71 -9.48
CA ASP A 160 8.86 12.70 -9.24
C ASP A 160 10.23 12.13 -9.65
N PHE A 161 10.43 10.81 -9.49
CA PHE A 161 11.60 10.11 -10.03
C PHE A 161 11.66 10.19 -11.55
N GLY A 162 10.54 9.99 -12.26
CA GLY A 162 10.44 10.22 -13.71
C GLY A 162 10.81 11.65 -14.11
N THR A 163 10.41 12.65 -13.33
CA THR A 163 10.85 14.04 -13.54
C THR A 163 12.35 14.20 -13.39
N ALA A 164 12.94 13.61 -12.34
CA ALA A 164 14.37 13.70 -12.08
C ALA A 164 15.24 13.02 -13.15
N LEU A 165 14.69 12.04 -13.88
CA LEU A 165 15.36 11.33 -14.96
C LEU A 165 15.06 11.90 -16.36
N ASP A 166 14.27 12.97 -16.46
CA ASP A 166 13.70 13.46 -17.73
C ASP A 166 12.98 12.33 -18.51
N ASP A 167 12.29 11.43 -17.81
CA ASP A 167 11.52 10.33 -18.37
C ASP A 167 10.01 10.69 -18.42
N PRO A 168 9.49 11.14 -19.59
CA PRO A 168 8.10 11.55 -19.70
C PRO A 168 7.12 10.37 -19.67
N VAL A 169 7.56 9.15 -19.95
CA VAL A 169 6.70 7.97 -19.96
C VAL A 169 6.40 7.56 -18.52
N LEU A 170 7.46 7.42 -17.70
CA LEU A 170 7.31 7.13 -16.28
C LEU A 170 6.49 8.21 -15.58
N PHE A 171 6.82 9.49 -15.80
CA PHE A 171 6.07 10.61 -15.23
C PHE A 171 4.57 10.52 -15.55
N PHE A 172 4.21 10.38 -16.83
CA PHE A 172 2.82 10.44 -17.25
C PHE A 172 2.00 9.26 -16.73
N CYS A 173 2.56 8.05 -16.79
CA CYS A 173 1.88 6.86 -16.32
C CYS A 173 1.63 6.93 -14.81
N GLU A 174 2.64 7.32 -14.03
CA GLU A 174 2.53 7.41 -12.57
C GLU A 174 1.61 8.55 -12.12
N ASP A 175 1.64 9.71 -12.81
CA ASP A 175 0.70 10.81 -12.52
C ASP A 175 -0.75 10.44 -12.85
N TRP A 176 -0.96 9.63 -13.89
CA TRP A 176 -2.29 9.16 -14.24
C TRP A 176 -2.84 8.15 -13.22
N MET A 177 -2.05 7.17 -12.79
CA MET A 177 -2.45 6.22 -11.74
C MET A 177 -2.66 6.94 -10.40
N LEU A 178 -1.78 7.88 -10.04
CA LEU A 178 -1.94 8.74 -8.86
C LEU A 178 -3.28 9.49 -8.85
N ALA A 179 -3.73 10.01 -10.01
CA ALA A 179 -5.00 10.72 -10.09
C ALA A 179 -6.19 9.81 -9.80
N ASP A 180 -6.16 8.55 -10.26
CA ASP A 180 -7.19 7.56 -9.96
C ASP A 180 -7.16 7.19 -8.46
N GLU A 181 -5.97 7.01 -7.88
CA GLU A 181 -5.86 6.64 -6.46
C GLU A 181 -6.41 7.67 -5.49
N VAL A 182 -6.22 8.96 -5.79
CA VAL A 182 -6.86 10.02 -5.00
C VAL A 182 -8.38 9.82 -4.95
N THR A 183 -8.98 9.35 -6.04
CA THR A 183 -10.42 9.05 -6.08
C THR A 183 -10.79 7.78 -5.34
N HIS A 184 -9.98 6.72 -5.40
CA HIS A 184 -10.18 5.47 -4.66
C HIS A 184 -10.16 5.70 -3.15
N VAL A 185 -9.17 6.47 -2.69
CA VAL A 185 -9.02 6.82 -1.28
C VAL A 185 -10.15 7.75 -0.81
N LYS A 186 -10.53 8.71 -1.65
CA LYS A 186 -11.69 9.58 -1.38
C LYS A 186 -12.98 8.78 -1.26
N MET A 187 -13.21 7.83 -2.17
CA MET A 187 -14.34 6.93 -2.13
C MET A 187 -14.36 6.15 -0.82
N GLY A 188 -13.23 5.55 -0.41
CA GLY A 188 -13.11 4.83 0.87
C GLY A 188 -13.46 5.71 2.07
N SER A 189 -12.97 6.95 2.08
CA SER A 189 -13.25 7.96 3.10
C SER A 189 -14.73 8.35 3.18
N ASP A 190 -15.36 8.57 2.04
CA ASP A 190 -16.77 8.91 1.95
C ASP A 190 -17.66 7.74 2.40
N TRP A 191 -17.31 6.49 2.02
CA TRP A 191 -18.06 5.30 2.41
C TRP A 191 -17.88 4.94 3.88
N LEU A 192 -16.68 5.06 4.46
CA LEU A 192 -16.46 4.88 5.89
C LEU A 192 -17.45 5.75 6.68
N ARG A 193 -17.48 7.06 6.41
CA ARG A 193 -18.38 7.99 7.11
C ARG A 193 -19.87 7.64 6.92
N ARG A 194 -20.27 7.18 5.73
CA ARG A 194 -21.66 6.80 5.43
C ARG A 194 -22.07 5.53 6.17
N LEU A 195 -21.23 4.49 6.12
CA LEU A 195 -21.54 3.18 6.70
C LEU A 195 -21.52 3.21 8.23
N THR A 196 -20.76 4.14 8.83
CA THR A 196 -20.66 4.27 10.29
C THR A 196 -21.40 5.48 10.85
N ALA A 197 -22.23 6.17 10.05
CA ALA A 197 -22.90 7.41 10.46
C ALA A 197 -23.72 7.28 11.76
N ASN A 198 -24.28 6.09 12.01
CA ASN A 198 -25.07 5.77 13.20
C ASN A 198 -24.36 4.76 14.13
N ASP A 199 -23.08 4.49 13.91
CA ASP A 199 -22.28 3.53 14.71
C ASP A 199 -20.87 4.10 14.97
N PRO A 200 -20.74 5.04 15.93
CA PRO A 200 -19.45 5.66 16.26
C PRO A 200 -18.41 4.65 16.75
N GLN A 201 -18.84 3.55 17.38
CA GLN A 201 -17.92 2.53 17.85
C GLN A 201 -17.30 1.78 16.67
N ARG A 202 -18.10 1.37 15.68
CA ARG A 202 -17.58 0.76 14.45
C ARG A 202 -16.67 1.70 13.67
N GLN A 203 -16.97 3.00 13.67
CA GLN A 203 -16.07 4.00 13.08
C GLN A 203 -14.71 4.01 13.78
N LYS A 204 -14.72 4.04 15.12
CA LYS A 204 -13.50 3.99 15.91
C LYS A 204 -12.72 2.71 15.65
N ASP A 205 -13.37 1.55 15.68
CA ASP A 205 -12.72 0.26 15.43
C ASP A 205 -12.09 0.20 14.04
N ALA A 206 -12.74 0.79 13.03
CA ALA A 206 -12.22 0.88 11.67
C ALA A 206 -11.00 1.80 11.56
N LEU A 207 -11.02 2.95 12.23
CA LEU A 207 -9.87 3.86 12.27
C LEU A 207 -8.70 3.26 13.07
N ASP A 208 -8.97 2.57 14.17
CA ASP A 208 -7.94 1.85 14.93
C ASP A 208 -7.31 0.73 14.08
N PHE A 209 -8.12 0.02 13.28
CA PHE A 209 -7.63 -0.93 12.30
C PHE A 209 -6.79 -0.26 11.21
N GLN A 210 -7.22 0.91 10.71
CA GLN A 210 -6.43 1.71 9.76
C GLN A 210 -5.03 2.00 10.30
N LYS A 211 -4.94 2.50 11.54
CA LYS A 211 -3.67 2.84 12.19
C LYS A 211 -2.74 1.63 12.31
N ALA A 212 -3.28 0.47 12.66
CA ALA A 212 -2.50 -0.77 12.72
C ALA A 212 -1.93 -1.15 11.35
N VAL A 213 -2.74 -1.02 10.29
CA VAL A 213 -2.30 -1.28 8.91
C VAL A 213 -1.27 -0.24 8.46
N ASP A 214 -1.50 1.05 8.70
CA ASP A 214 -0.56 2.14 8.40
C ASP A 214 0.79 1.97 9.11
N LYS A 215 0.77 1.49 10.36
CA LYS A 215 1.97 1.18 11.13
C LYS A 215 2.77 0.05 10.50
N LEU A 216 2.11 -1.05 10.11
CA LEU A 216 2.76 -2.18 9.43
C LEU A 216 3.40 -1.77 8.09
N PHE A 217 2.75 -0.87 7.36
CA PHE A 217 3.19 -0.41 6.03
C PHE A 217 4.23 0.72 6.04
N SER A 218 4.55 1.28 7.22
CA SER A 218 5.71 2.18 7.36
C SER A 218 7.05 1.49 7.04
N PHE A 219 7.05 0.14 6.97
CA PHE A 219 8.20 -0.73 6.74
C PHE A 219 9.45 -0.39 7.56
N GLY A 220 9.27 0.08 8.79
CA GLY A 220 10.39 0.45 9.65
C GLY A 220 11.24 1.56 9.04
N GLY A 221 10.62 2.62 8.52
CA GLY A 221 11.29 3.84 8.05
C GLY A 221 11.39 4.00 6.53
N PHE A 222 10.82 3.07 5.75
CA PHE A 222 10.72 3.22 4.29
C PHE A 222 9.84 4.40 3.88
N ARG A 223 8.74 4.61 4.63
CA ARG A 223 7.86 5.77 4.50
C ARG A 223 8.06 6.69 5.72
N GLY A 224 8.28 7.97 5.47
CA GLY A 224 8.46 8.97 6.52
C GLY A 224 8.52 10.40 5.98
N GLU A 225 8.96 11.35 6.80
CA GLU A 225 9.12 12.77 6.42
C GLU A 225 10.60 13.22 6.45
N THR A 226 11.53 12.31 6.77
CA THR A 226 12.96 12.63 6.79
C THR A 226 13.55 12.53 5.38
N ASP A 227 14.62 13.27 5.09
CA ASP A 227 15.29 13.22 3.78
C ASP A 227 15.81 11.81 3.44
N GLU A 228 16.07 11.01 4.46
CA GLU A 228 16.52 9.62 4.35
C GLU A 228 15.39 8.65 3.96
N SER A 229 14.13 9.03 4.17
CA SER A 229 12.97 8.20 3.84
C SER A 229 12.84 8.08 2.31
N PRO A 230 12.87 6.86 1.73
CA PRO A 230 12.68 6.68 0.29
C PRO A 230 11.34 7.19 -0.24
N VAL A 231 10.28 7.08 0.58
CA VAL A 231 8.92 7.50 0.24
C VAL A 231 8.46 8.54 1.25
N HIS A 232 8.03 9.70 0.75
CA HIS A 232 7.45 10.76 1.58
C HIS A 232 5.94 10.78 1.50
N LEU A 233 5.28 11.17 2.60
CA LEU A 233 3.83 11.33 2.59
C LEU A 233 3.42 12.41 1.59
N ALA A 234 2.52 12.05 0.68
CA ALA A 234 1.98 12.91 -0.34
C ALA A 234 0.86 13.80 0.21
N ARG A 235 1.19 14.68 1.18
CA ARG A 235 0.22 15.48 1.96
C ARG A 235 -0.87 16.12 1.12
N HIS A 236 -0.51 16.82 0.04
CA HIS A 236 -1.46 17.47 -0.86
C HIS A 236 -2.49 16.48 -1.44
N PHE A 237 -2.03 15.33 -1.93
CA PHE A 237 -2.90 14.32 -2.55
C PHE A 237 -3.76 13.60 -1.51
N ARG A 238 -3.24 13.37 -0.30
CA ARG A 238 -4.02 12.86 0.84
C ARG A 238 -5.12 13.83 1.28
N SER A 239 -4.85 15.14 1.30
CA SER A 239 -5.89 16.15 1.55
C SER A 239 -6.97 16.13 0.46
N LEU A 240 -6.59 16.02 -0.82
CA LEU A 240 -7.56 15.85 -1.92
C LEU A 240 -8.38 14.57 -1.78
N ALA A 241 -7.76 13.51 -1.26
CA ALA A 241 -8.40 12.23 -0.96
C ALA A 241 -9.28 12.26 0.30
N GLY A 242 -9.38 13.41 0.98
CA GLY A 242 -10.32 13.63 2.08
C GLY A 242 -9.78 13.31 3.47
N PHE A 243 -8.47 13.24 3.65
CA PHE A 243 -7.83 13.31 4.96
C PHE A 243 -7.82 14.76 5.48
N SER A 244 -8.04 14.94 6.78
CA SER A 244 -7.79 16.22 7.44
C SER A 244 -6.29 16.43 7.70
N ASP A 245 -5.90 17.67 7.98
CA ASP A 245 -4.50 17.98 8.33
C ASP A 245 -4.08 17.24 9.61
N GLU A 246 -4.99 17.07 10.57
CA GLU A 246 -4.75 16.30 11.79
C GLU A 246 -4.57 14.81 11.52
N GLU A 247 -5.37 14.21 10.61
CA GLU A 247 -5.18 12.81 10.22
C GLU A 247 -3.85 12.61 9.51
N ILE A 248 -3.42 13.56 8.67
CA ILE A 248 -2.12 13.50 7.99
C ILE A 248 -0.98 13.58 9.01
N GLU A 249 -1.08 14.47 9.99
CA GLU A 249 -0.05 14.59 11.02
C GLU A 249 0.03 13.34 11.90
N GLU A 250 -1.12 12.74 12.25
CA GLU A 250 -1.15 11.47 12.97
C GLU A 250 -0.47 10.34 12.18
N LEU A 251 -0.61 10.30 10.86
CA LEU A 251 0.09 9.30 10.03
C LEU A 251 1.62 9.49 10.06
N VAL A 252 2.10 10.73 10.14
CA VAL A 252 3.53 11.02 10.29
C VAL A 252 4.04 10.52 11.63
N ASP A 253 3.31 10.81 12.70
CA ASP A 253 3.65 10.34 14.05
C ASP A 253 3.67 8.81 14.12
N ILE A 254 2.69 8.13 13.52
CA ILE A 254 2.62 6.66 13.44
C ILE A 254 3.83 6.09 12.69
N ALA A 255 4.24 6.70 11.57
CA ALA A 255 5.40 6.25 10.80
C ALA A 255 6.70 6.40 11.61
N ALA A 256 6.86 7.53 12.33
CA ALA A 256 8.00 7.76 13.21
C ALA A 256 8.04 6.78 14.39
N GLU A 257 6.89 6.50 15.02
CA GLU A 257 6.77 5.52 16.10
C GLU A 257 7.15 4.11 15.62
N ALA A 258 6.62 3.69 14.47
CA ALA A 258 6.90 2.39 13.88
C ALA A 258 8.39 2.19 13.59
N TYR A 259 9.06 3.24 13.08
CA TYR A 259 10.50 3.22 12.86
C TYR A 259 11.28 3.06 14.16
N ALA A 260 10.96 3.85 15.18
CA ALA A 260 11.63 3.77 16.49
C ALA A 260 11.48 2.38 17.12
N GLU A 261 10.30 1.76 17.03
CA GLU A 261 10.07 0.40 17.52
C GLU A 261 10.87 -0.64 16.73
N ALA A 262 10.94 -0.52 15.40
CA ALA A 262 11.70 -1.45 14.57
C ALA A 262 13.20 -1.45 14.94
N VAL A 263 13.77 -0.27 15.18
CA VAL A 263 15.16 -0.11 15.64
C VAL A 263 15.38 -0.81 16.99
N VAL A 264 14.52 -0.55 17.98
CA VAL A 264 14.64 -1.17 19.32
C VAL A 264 14.53 -2.69 19.26
N GLN A 265 13.59 -3.21 18.47
CA GLN A 265 13.40 -4.67 18.34
C GLN A 265 14.60 -5.34 17.66
N GLN A 266 15.22 -4.68 16.69
CA GLN A 266 16.42 -5.18 16.05
C GLN A 266 17.62 -5.20 17.01
N GLU A 267 17.84 -4.12 17.77
CA GLU A 267 18.90 -4.07 18.78
C GLU A 267 18.75 -5.21 19.80
N ALA A 268 17.53 -5.45 20.28
CA ALA A 268 17.23 -6.57 21.18
C ALA A 268 17.54 -7.94 20.54
N ARG A 269 17.20 -8.13 19.26
CA ARG A 269 17.51 -9.38 18.52
C ARG A 269 19.00 -9.56 18.27
N ALA A 270 19.72 -8.49 17.93
CA ALA A 270 21.17 -8.53 17.72
C ALA A 270 21.93 -8.90 19.00
N LEU A 271 21.47 -8.40 20.15
CA LEU A 271 21.99 -8.79 21.47
C LEU A 271 21.71 -10.27 21.77
N ALA A 272 20.50 -10.75 21.48
CA ALA A 272 20.12 -12.16 21.71
C ALA A 272 20.91 -13.17 20.85
N VAL A 273 21.34 -12.78 19.64
CA VAL A 273 22.18 -13.62 18.77
C VAL A 273 23.65 -13.68 19.24
N ASN A 274 24.13 -12.65 19.94
CA ASN A 274 25.50 -12.62 20.45
C ASN A 274 25.69 -13.36 21.79
N ASP A 275 24.60 -13.69 22.49
CA ASP A 275 24.60 -14.38 23.80
C ASP A 275 24.32 -15.90 23.70
N GLY A 276 24.18 -16.47 22.48
CA GLY A 276 23.90 -17.90 22.22
C GLY A 276 25.01 -18.58 21.44
#